data_AF-A0A7S4SLN3-F1
#
_entry.id   AF-A0A7S4SLN3-F1
#
_cell.length_a   1.000
_cell.length_b   1.000
_cell.length_c   1.000
_cell.angle_alpha   90.00
_cell.angle_beta   90.00
_cell.angle_gamma   90.00
#
_symmetry.space_group_name_H-M   'P 1'
#
loop_
_entity.id
_entity.type
_entity.pdbx_description
1 polymer ?
#
loop_
_entity_poly.entity_id
_entity_poly.type
_entity_poly.pdbx_seq_one_letter_code
_entity_poly.pdbx_strand_id
1 'polypeptide(L)'
;MSGVSDFLASLERAGRRWSSSGSSAAPEHLSLQEELLKDSQIQEAVRRAGMRALTDPAVQNAVLKAIKDRAPQLASQAGSLVRAWAGDPEVQARAKYLAGATVHVAGHMGESCIHCIEQGPEGVQVLAFGAGAASLVLAALQVLNPLAVVGAAFTYVVSLYQVVFSLTTMLFEAKTEWINQIQSISEYHDLLMVNMRFLSLSLGRGLFYVFQGSIWWVMSSFFGIPHKLLAIYLCCLGALYILMHFGVMPQHVATKMRAVAAEGADYVRITP
;
A
#
# COMPACT_ATOMS: atom_id res chain seq x y z
N MET A 1 7.58 0.03 -22.15
CA MET A 1 7.56 -1.45 -22.28
C MET A 1 8.86 -2.05 -22.85
N SER A 2 9.78 -1.28 -23.44
CA SER A 2 11.06 -1.80 -24.00
C SER A 2 12.10 -2.26 -22.97
N GLY A 3 12.06 -1.75 -21.73
CA GLY A 3 13.05 -2.12 -20.71
C GLY A 3 12.97 -3.57 -20.22
N VAL A 4 11.79 -4.20 -20.28
CA VAL A 4 11.58 -5.56 -19.77
C VAL A 4 12.15 -6.61 -20.74
N SER A 5 12.00 -6.40 -22.06
CA SER A 5 12.55 -7.32 -23.07
C SER A 5 14.08 -7.29 -23.10
N ASP A 6 14.68 -6.10 -22.98
CA ASP A 6 16.14 -5.95 -22.95
C ASP A 6 16.74 -6.54 -21.67
N PHE A 7 16.03 -6.41 -20.55
CA PHE A 7 16.41 -7.02 -19.29
C PHE A 7 16.33 -8.56 -19.34
N LEU A 8 15.25 -9.13 -19.88
CA LEU A 8 15.11 -10.58 -20.07
C LEU A 8 16.17 -11.14 -21.03
N ALA A 9 16.47 -10.44 -22.13
CA ALA A 9 17.53 -10.81 -23.07
C ALA A 9 18.94 -10.69 -22.46
N SER A 10 19.14 -9.81 -21.47
CA SER A 10 20.39 -9.73 -20.70
C SER A 10 20.53 -10.92 -19.74
N LEU A 11 19.43 -11.31 -19.08
CA LEU A 11 19.40 -12.49 -18.19
C LEU A 11 19.64 -13.79 -18.95
N GLU A 12 19.05 -13.93 -20.14
CA GLU A 12 19.23 -15.12 -20.97
C GLU A 12 20.67 -15.25 -21.49
N ARG A 13 21.32 -14.12 -21.78
CA ARG A 13 22.75 -14.06 -22.13
C ARG A 13 23.65 -14.37 -20.93
N ALA A 14 23.30 -13.87 -19.74
CA ALA A 14 24.02 -14.20 -18.50
C ALA A 14 23.91 -15.69 -18.17
N GLY A 15 22.72 -16.29 -18.31
CA GLY A 15 22.49 -17.72 -18.10
C GLY A 15 23.28 -18.61 -19.09
N ARG A 16 23.36 -18.22 -20.37
CA ARG A 16 24.15 -18.97 -21.37
C ARG A 16 25.65 -18.87 -21.14
N ARG A 17 26.16 -17.71 -20.71
CA ARG A 17 27.58 -17.54 -20.38
C ARG A 17 27.98 -18.41 -19.18
N TRP A 18 27.05 -18.58 -18.23
CA TRP A 18 27.21 -19.38 -17.03
C TRP A 18 27.44 -20.88 -17.30
N SER A 19 26.73 -21.44 -18.27
CA SER A 19 26.90 -22.84 -18.68
C SER A 19 28.30 -23.15 -19.25
N SER A 20 29.08 -22.13 -19.60
CA SER A 20 30.38 -22.29 -20.29
C SER A 20 31.61 -22.02 -19.41
N SER A 21 31.45 -21.40 -18.24
CA SER A 21 32.54 -21.09 -17.32
C SER A 21 32.80 -22.23 -16.33
N GLY A 22 33.36 -23.32 -16.82
CA GLY A 22 34.39 -24.16 -16.17
C GLY A 22 34.31 -24.55 -14.67
N SER A 23 33.18 -24.40 -13.98
CA SER A 23 33.04 -24.94 -12.63
C SER A 23 32.91 -26.45 -12.75
N SER A 24 33.96 -27.20 -12.38
CA SER A 24 33.96 -28.67 -12.39
C SER A 24 33.07 -29.27 -11.29
N ALA A 25 32.16 -28.49 -10.72
CA ALA A 25 31.15 -29.00 -9.80
C ALA A 25 30.25 -29.95 -10.59
N ALA A 26 30.17 -31.21 -10.13
CA ALA A 26 29.33 -32.21 -10.77
C ALA A 26 27.90 -31.66 -10.92
N PRO A 27 27.22 -31.91 -12.05
CA PRO A 27 25.90 -31.36 -12.35
C PRO A 27 24.85 -31.62 -11.25
N GLU A 28 25.02 -32.66 -10.44
CA GLU A 28 24.18 -32.96 -9.27
C GLU A 28 24.17 -31.86 -8.18
N HIS A 29 25.26 -31.10 -8.03
CA HIS A 29 25.33 -30.04 -7.00
C HIS A 29 24.52 -28.79 -7.37
N LEU A 30 24.40 -28.48 -8.67
CA LEU A 30 23.63 -27.33 -9.15
C LEU A 30 22.13 -27.54 -8.97
N SER A 31 21.63 -28.75 -9.24
CA SER A 31 20.21 -29.07 -9.03
C SER A 31 19.84 -29.02 -7.56
N LEU A 32 20.70 -29.53 -6.67
CA LEU A 32 20.48 -29.46 -5.22
C LEU A 32 20.47 -28.01 -4.72
N GLN A 33 21.38 -27.18 -5.23
CA GLN A 33 21.45 -25.78 -4.85
C GLN A 33 20.17 -25.01 -5.22
N GLU A 34 19.67 -25.20 -6.45
CA GLU A 34 18.42 -24.56 -6.89
C GLU A 34 17.21 -25.04 -6.09
N GLU A 35 17.20 -26.32 -5.70
CA GLU A 35 16.15 -26.88 -4.88
C GLU A 35 16.16 -26.34 -3.44
N LEU A 36 17.35 -26.16 -2.85
CA LEU A 36 17.51 -25.55 -1.52
C LEU A 36 17.10 -24.08 -1.52
N LEU A 37 17.40 -23.32 -2.57
CA LEU A 37 17.00 -21.90 -2.66
C LEU A 37 15.48 -21.71 -2.77
N LYS A 38 14.73 -22.76 -3.11
CA LYS A 38 13.25 -22.77 -3.09
C LYS A 38 12.66 -23.06 -1.71
N ASP A 39 13.48 -23.44 -0.72
CA ASP A 39 13.01 -23.74 0.63
C ASP A 39 12.56 -22.47 1.37
N SER A 40 11.37 -22.52 1.97
CA SER A 40 10.76 -21.37 2.64
C SER A 40 11.54 -20.92 3.88
N GLN A 41 12.20 -21.82 4.60
CA GLN A 41 13.01 -21.46 5.77
C GLN A 41 14.28 -20.72 5.36
N ILE A 42 14.89 -21.15 4.25
CA ILE A 42 16.08 -20.51 3.67
C ILE A 42 15.70 -19.12 3.13
N GLN A 43 14.58 -18.99 2.42
CA GLN A 43 14.12 -17.70 1.91
C GLN A 43 13.84 -16.68 3.02
N GLU A 44 13.18 -17.09 4.11
CA GLU A 44 12.91 -16.19 5.24
C GLU A 44 14.20 -15.78 5.96
N ALA A 45 15.15 -16.72 6.13
CA ALA A 45 16.45 -16.40 6.71
C ALA A 45 17.23 -15.42 5.83
N VAL A 46 17.25 -15.65 4.51
CA VAL A 46 17.87 -14.76 3.50
C VAL A 46 17.23 -13.37 3.54
N ARG A 47 15.89 -13.30 3.66
CA ARG A 47 15.15 -12.03 3.76
C ARG A 47 15.57 -11.22 4.99
N ARG A 48 15.73 -11.88 6.15
CA ARG A 48 16.18 -11.22 7.39
C ARG A 48 17.62 -10.74 7.31
N ALA A 49 18.48 -11.50 6.65
CA ALA A 49 19.90 -11.18 6.50
C ALA A 49 20.19 -10.09 5.45
N GLY A 50 19.24 -9.83 4.53
CA GLY A 50 19.32 -8.76 3.52
C GLY A 50 20.57 -8.88 2.64
N MET A 51 21.37 -7.81 2.56
CA MET A 51 22.57 -7.76 1.70
C MET A 51 23.66 -8.78 2.08
N ARG A 52 23.60 -9.34 3.29
CA ARG A 52 24.57 -10.32 3.83
C ARG A 52 24.02 -11.75 3.84
N ALA A 53 22.99 -12.03 3.05
CA ALA A 53 22.26 -13.30 2.99
C ALA A 53 23.11 -14.56 3.24
N LEU A 54 24.11 -14.86 2.40
CA LEU A 54 24.86 -16.13 2.53
C LEU A 54 26.01 -16.11 3.54
N THR A 55 26.44 -14.91 3.97
CA THR A 55 27.43 -14.74 5.05
C THR A 55 26.79 -14.80 6.43
N ASP A 56 25.46 -14.76 6.51
CA ASP A 56 24.73 -14.79 7.76
C ASP A 56 24.71 -16.21 8.37
N PRO A 57 25.11 -16.39 9.64
CA PRO A 57 25.12 -17.70 10.28
C PRO A 57 23.74 -18.37 10.34
N ALA A 58 22.65 -17.61 10.44
CA ALA A 58 21.29 -18.16 10.47
C ALA A 58 20.91 -18.75 9.11
N VAL A 59 21.28 -18.09 8.01
CA VAL A 59 21.08 -18.61 6.66
C VAL A 59 21.92 -19.86 6.44
N GLN A 60 23.19 -19.85 6.85
CA GLN A 60 24.06 -21.03 6.75
C GLN A 60 23.50 -22.20 7.53
N ASN A 61 22.99 -21.99 8.75
CA ASN A 61 22.36 -23.04 9.55
C ASN A 61 21.08 -23.58 8.91
N ALA A 62 20.25 -22.72 8.31
CA ALA A 62 19.04 -23.13 7.60
C ALA A 62 19.39 -23.99 6.37
N VAL A 63 20.40 -23.59 5.59
CA VAL A 63 20.90 -24.35 4.43
C VAL A 63 21.48 -25.70 4.87
N LEU A 64 22.29 -25.72 5.94
CA LEU A 64 22.85 -26.96 6.49
C LEU A 64 21.77 -27.94 6.95
N LYS A 65 20.72 -27.44 7.60
CA LYS A 65 19.59 -28.27 8.03
C LYS A 65 18.86 -28.85 6.82
N ALA A 66 18.53 -28.03 5.82
CA ALA A 66 17.86 -28.49 4.61
C ALA A 66 18.70 -29.49 3.81
N ILE A 67 20.03 -29.34 3.76
CA ILE A 67 20.92 -30.35 3.15
C ILE A 67 20.84 -31.68 3.90
N LYS A 68 20.90 -31.67 5.24
CA LYS A 68 20.80 -32.88 6.05
C LYS A 68 19.48 -33.62 5.84
N ASP A 69 18.39 -32.86 5.70
CA ASP A 69 17.05 -33.42 5.54
C ASP A 69 16.81 -33.98 4.13
N ARG A 70 17.27 -33.30 3.07
CA ARG A 70 17.02 -33.70 1.67
C ARG A 70 18.09 -34.60 1.06
N ALA A 71 19.34 -34.46 1.48
CA ALA A 71 20.49 -35.18 0.93
C ALA A 71 21.41 -35.67 2.06
N PRO A 72 20.97 -36.63 2.90
CA PRO A 72 21.74 -37.11 4.05
C PRO A 72 23.12 -37.66 3.67
N GLN A 73 23.28 -38.20 2.45
CA GLN A 73 24.57 -38.64 1.90
C GLN A 73 25.61 -37.51 1.77
N LEU A 74 25.17 -36.25 1.69
CA LEU A 74 26.03 -35.06 1.64
C LEU A 74 26.18 -34.36 3.00
N ALA A 75 25.56 -34.88 4.08
CA ALA A 75 25.54 -34.22 5.38
C ALA A 75 26.95 -33.98 5.96
N SER A 76 27.89 -34.89 5.72
CA SER A 76 29.29 -34.76 6.15
C SER A 76 30.06 -33.67 5.39
N GLN A 77 29.65 -33.35 4.16
CA GLN A 77 30.24 -32.33 3.30
C GLN A 77 29.46 -31.01 3.29
N ALA A 78 28.27 -30.97 3.91
CA ALA A 78 27.40 -29.81 3.90
C ALA A 78 28.10 -28.54 4.44
N GLY A 79 28.93 -28.68 5.48
CA GLY A 79 29.70 -27.57 6.06
C GLY A 79 30.68 -26.91 5.09
N SER A 80 31.39 -27.70 4.29
CA SER A 80 32.34 -27.16 3.29
C SER A 80 31.61 -26.59 2.08
N LEU A 81 30.53 -27.24 1.63
CA LEU A 81 29.69 -26.75 0.53
C LEU A 81 29.08 -25.38 0.85
N VAL A 82 28.49 -25.21 2.05
CA VAL A 82 27.90 -23.94 2.45
C VAL A 82 28.94 -22.83 2.55
N ARG A 83 30.15 -23.11 3.05
CA ARG A 83 31.24 -22.12 3.08
C ARG A 83 31.74 -21.77 1.68
N ALA A 84 31.84 -22.75 0.79
CA ALA A 84 32.22 -22.52 -0.61
C ALA A 84 31.17 -21.64 -1.31
N TRP A 85 29.89 -21.94 -1.14
CA TRP A 85 28.78 -21.14 -1.67
C TRP A 85 28.74 -19.73 -1.09
N ALA A 86 29.05 -19.56 0.19
CA ALA A 86 29.14 -18.24 0.82
C ALA A 86 30.30 -17.41 0.26
N GLY A 87 31.39 -18.05 -0.18
CA GLY A 87 32.54 -17.39 -0.81
C GLY A 87 32.36 -17.12 -2.31
N ASP A 88 31.38 -17.76 -2.96
CA ASP A 88 31.15 -17.64 -4.40
C ASP A 88 30.30 -16.38 -4.73
N PRO A 89 30.87 -15.40 -5.47
CA PRO A 89 30.15 -14.17 -5.83
C PRO A 89 28.92 -14.42 -6.70
N GLU A 90 28.89 -15.47 -7.50
CA GLU A 90 27.76 -15.78 -8.38
C GLU A 90 26.57 -16.33 -7.59
N VAL A 91 26.86 -17.18 -6.59
CA VAL A 91 25.85 -17.73 -5.68
C VAL A 91 25.27 -16.62 -4.82
N GLN A 92 26.10 -15.68 -4.37
CA GLN A 92 25.63 -14.47 -3.69
C GLN A 92 24.73 -13.61 -4.58
N ALA A 93 25.07 -13.45 -5.87
CA ALA A 93 24.24 -12.70 -6.81
C ALA A 93 22.87 -13.37 -7.02
N ARG A 94 22.82 -14.70 -7.17
CA ARG A 94 21.56 -15.47 -7.26
C ARG A 94 20.72 -15.34 -6.00
N ALA A 95 21.33 -15.49 -4.81
CA ALA A 95 20.62 -15.35 -3.55
C ALA A 95 20.05 -13.93 -3.38
N LYS A 96 20.82 -12.90 -3.76
CA LYS A 96 20.35 -11.51 -3.76
C LYS A 96 19.23 -11.26 -4.77
N TYR A 97 19.32 -11.84 -5.96
CA TYR A 97 18.27 -11.73 -6.97
C TYR A 97 16.97 -12.40 -6.52
N LEU A 98 17.03 -13.61 -5.96
CA LEU A 98 15.87 -14.30 -5.44
C LEU A 98 15.27 -13.57 -4.23
N ALA A 99 16.12 -13.08 -3.32
CA ALA A 99 15.70 -12.23 -2.21
C ALA A 99 15.05 -10.93 -2.70
N GLY A 100 15.62 -10.28 -3.72
CA GLY A 100 15.08 -9.06 -4.32
C GLY A 100 13.78 -9.30 -5.06
N ALA A 101 13.65 -10.40 -5.79
CA ALA A 101 12.42 -10.81 -6.46
C ALA A 101 11.33 -11.15 -5.45
N THR A 102 11.66 -11.84 -4.35
CA THR A 102 10.71 -12.06 -3.25
C THR A 102 10.40 -10.77 -2.49
N VAL A 103 11.31 -9.81 -2.39
CA VAL A 103 11.01 -8.48 -1.81
C VAL A 103 10.13 -7.65 -2.75
N HIS A 104 10.23 -7.79 -4.06
CA HIS A 104 9.28 -7.16 -4.99
C HIS A 104 7.90 -7.82 -4.93
N VAL A 105 7.83 -9.15 -4.86
CA VAL A 105 6.56 -9.88 -4.72
C VAL A 105 5.95 -9.67 -3.32
N ALA A 106 6.76 -9.67 -2.28
CA ALA A 106 6.35 -9.32 -0.92
C ALA A 106 6.14 -7.81 -0.76
N GLY A 107 6.68 -6.99 -1.66
CA GLY A 107 6.38 -5.57 -1.81
C GLY A 107 4.96 -5.38 -2.31
N HIS A 108 4.52 -6.21 -3.27
CA HIS A 108 3.10 -6.28 -3.64
C HIS A 108 2.21 -6.88 -2.54
N MET A 109 2.70 -7.80 -1.71
CA MET A 109 1.96 -8.23 -0.50
C MET A 109 2.01 -7.17 0.62
N GLY A 110 3.05 -6.35 0.66
CA GLY A 110 3.19 -5.18 1.51
C GLY A 110 2.23 -4.07 1.08
N GLU A 111 2.02 -3.88 -0.21
CA GLU A 111 0.93 -3.08 -0.78
C GLU A 111 -0.44 -3.66 -0.40
N SER A 112 -0.61 -4.99 -0.35
CA SER A 112 -1.83 -5.60 0.19
C SER A 112 -2.01 -5.39 1.70
N CYS A 113 -0.94 -5.41 2.50
CA CYS A 113 -0.97 -5.09 3.93
C CYS A 113 -1.06 -3.57 4.20
N ILE A 114 -0.63 -2.73 3.27
CA ILE A 114 -0.83 -1.28 3.24
C ILE A 114 -2.25 -0.96 2.75
N HIS A 115 -2.86 -1.79 1.90
CA HIS A 115 -4.29 -1.80 1.63
C HIS A 115 -5.11 -2.27 2.85
N CYS A 116 -4.47 -2.95 3.81
CA CYS A 116 -4.99 -3.16 5.16
C CYS A 116 -4.68 -2.00 6.12
N ILE A 117 -4.18 -0.83 5.67
CA ILE A 117 -4.33 0.44 6.42
C ILE A 117 -5.83 0.75 6.40
N GLU A 118 -6.56 0.15 7.36
CA GLU A 118 -7.97 0.35 7.72
C GLU A 118 -8.82 1.16 6.73
N GLN A 119 -8.80 0.77 5.46
CA GLN A 119 -9.65 1.39 4.48
C GLN A 119 -11.05 0.96 4.86
N GLY A 120 -11.87 1.94 5.24
CA GLY A 120 -13.23 1.69 5.69
C GLY A 120 -14.04 0.93 4.63
N PRO A 121 -15.19 0.33 4.98
CA PRO A 121 -16.06 -0.29 4.00
C PRO A 121 -16.25 0.65 2.80
N GLU A 122 -16.20 0.13 1.57
CA GLU A 122 -16.24 0.95 0.35
C GLU A 122 -17.40 1.94 0.34
N GLY A 123 -18.56 1.55 0.88
CA GLY A 123 -19.72 2.44 1.00
C GLY A 123 -19.45 3.69 1.85
N VAL A 124 -18.70 3.56 2.94
CA VAL A 124 -18.33 4.70 3.81
C VAL A 124 -17.37 5.63 3.06
N GLN A 125 -16.42 5.08 2.31
CA GLN A 125 -15.48 5.88 1.51
C GLN A 125 -16.20 6.68 0.43
N VAL A 126 -17.14 6.06 -0.31
CA VAL A 126 -17.93 6.76 -1.33
C VAL A 126 -18.77 7.89 -0.72
N LEU A 127 -19.34 7.66 0.47
CA LEU A 127 -20.08 8.70 1.20
C LEU A 127 -19.14 9.85 1.63
N ALA A 128 -17.97 9.54 2.16
CA ALA A 128 -16.98 10.54 2.57
C ALA A 128 -16.42 11.32 1.37
N PHE A 129 -16.16 10.65 0.24
CA PHE A 129 -15.78 11.28 -1.03
C PHE A 129 -16.88 12.24 -1.52
N GLY A 130 -18.15 11.81 -1.47
CA GLY A 130 -19.31 12.65 -1.79
C GLY A 130 -19.43 13.87 -0.88
N ALA A 131 -19.16 13.70 0.42
CA ALA A 131 -19.10 14.79 1.39
C ALA A 131 -18.01 15.82 1.02
N GLY A 132 -16.82 15.32 0.67
CA GLY A 132 -15.69 16.12 0.19
C GLY A 132 -16.04 16.90 -1.08
N ALA A 133 -16.65 16.25 -2.06
CA ALA A 133 -17.06 16.88 -3.31
C ALA A 133 -18.13 17.97 -3.10
N ALA A 134 -19.15 17.69 -2.29
CA ALA A 134 -20.18 18.69 -1.95
C ALA A 134 -19.58 19.88 -1.19
N SER A 135 -18.69 19.61 -0.23
CA SER A 135 -17.93 20.62 0.51
C SER A 135 -17.06 21.48 -0.41
N LEU A 136 -16.39 20.86 -1.38
CA LEU A 136 -15.55 21.56 -2.36
C LEU A 136 -16.39 22.53 -3.22
N VAL A 137 -17.54 22.08 -3.73
CA VAL A 137 -18.43 22.92 -4.55
C VAL A 137 -18.92 24.12 -3.75
N LEU A 138 -19.40 23.91 -2.52
CA LEU A 138 -19.89 25.02 -1.69
C LEU A 138 -18.77 25.99 -1.31
N ALA A 139 -17.58 25.50 -0.96
CA ALA A 139 -16.44 26.35 -0.64
C ALA A 139 -15.94 27.13 -1.87
N ALA A 140 -15.91 26.50 -3.05
CA ALA A 140 -15.54 27.16 -4.30
C ALA A 140 -16.54 28.27 -4.66
N LEU A 141 -17.84 28.04 -4.52
CA LEU A 141 -18.87 29.07 -4.75
C LEU A 141 -18.70 30.27 -3.81
N GLN A 142 -18.27 30.05 -2.56
CA GLN A 142 -17.98 31.14 -1.62
C GLN A 142 -16.73 31.94 -2.01
N VAL A 143 -15.66 31.26 -2.46
CA VAL A 143 -14.43 31.92 -2.93
C VAL A 143 -14.68 32.71 -4.21
N LEU A 144 -15.51 32.19 -5.12
CA LEU A 144 -15.84 32.83 -6.40
C LEU A 144 -16.76 34.05 -6.29
N ASN A 145 -17.29 34.39 -5.11
CA ASN A 145 -18.09 35.59 -4.90
C ASN A 145 -17.28 36.67 -4.15
N PRO A 146 -16.34 37.35 -4.84
CA PRO A 146 -15.47 38.35 -4.21
C PRO A 146 -16.25 39.59 -3.74
N LEU A 147 -17.46 39.83 -4.24
CA LEU A 147 -18.29 40.95 -3.79
C LEU A 147 -18.71 40.82 -2.32
N ALA A 148 -18.74 39.60 -1.78
CA ALA A 148 -18.95 39.35 -0.35
C ALA A 148 -17.68 39.60 0.51
N VAL A 149 -16.50 39.73 -0.11
CA VAL A 149 -15.20 39.84 0.58
C VAL A 149 -15.01 41.20 1.26
N VAL A 150 -15.64 42.26 0.72
CA VAL A 150 -15.44 43.64 1.21
C VAL A 150 -15.92 43.82 2.67
N GLY A 151 -16.78 42.94 3.19
CA GLY A 151 -17.24 42.97 4.59
C GLY A 151 -16.78 41.80 5.47
N ALA A 152 -16.12 40.78 4.91
CA ALA A 152 -15.91 39.50 5.60
C ALA A 152 -14.61 38.80 5.19
N ALA A 153 -13.47 39.51 5.28
CA ALA A 153 -12.15 38.95 4.98
C ALA A 153 -11.87 37.61 5.70
N PHE A 154 -12.35 37.49 6.95
CA PHE A 154 -12.27 36.25 7.71
C PHE A 154 -12.98 35.07 7.03
N THR A 155 -14.22 35.29 6.57
CA THR A 155 -15.02 34.27 5.87
C THR A 155 -14.32 33.79 4.61
N TYR A 156 -13.71 34.70 3.85
CA TYR A 156 -12.96 34.34 2.63
C TYR A 156 -11.76 33.43 2.93
N VAL A 157 -10.97 33.76 3.95
CA VAL A 157 -9.82 32.94 4.37
C VAL A 157 -10.30 31.55 4.82
N VAL A 158 -11.38 31.47 5.60
CA VAL A 158 -11.97 30.19 6.02
C VAL A 158 -12.46 29.38 4.82
N SER A 159 -13.11 30.01 3.84
CA SER A 159 -13.54 29.32 2.61
C SER A 159 -12.37 28.78 1.79
N LEU A 160 -11.24 29.49 1.74
CA LEU A 160 -10.03 28.99 1.08
C LEU A 160 -9.47 27.74 1.79
N TYR A 161 -9.39 27.76 3.12
CA TYR A 161 -9.02 26.57 3.89
C TYR A 161 -9.98 25.41 3.67
N GLN A 162 -11.29 25.68 3.57
CA GLN A 162 -12.29 24.66 3.27
C GLN A 162 -12.11 24.04 1.89
N VAL A 163 -11.70 24.79 0.86
CA VAL A 163 -11.34 24.22 -0.44
C VAL A 163 -10.19 23.21 -0.29
N VAL A 164 -9.12 23.59 0.41
CA VAL A 164 -7.95 22.71 0.64
C VAL A 164 -8.34 21.47 1.44
N PHE A 165 -9.13 21.62 2.50
CA PHE A 165 -9.61 20.50 3.31
C PHE A 165 -10.53 19.58 2.53
N SER A 166 -11.42 20.12 1.70
CA SER A 166 -12.32 19.32 0.86
C SER A 166 -11.55 18.53 -0.19
N LEU A 167 -10.54 19.12 -0.84
CA LEU A 167 -9.63 18.42 -1.75
C LEU A 167 -8.86 17.31 -1.03
N THR A 168 -8.39 17.60 0.18
CA THR A 168 -7.69 16.61 1.02
C THR A 168 -8.61 15.43 1.36
N THR A 169 -9.85 15.70 1.77
CA THR A 169 -10.89 14.68 2.00
C THR A 169 -11.16 13.85 0.75
N MET A 170 -11.35 14.49 -0.41
CA MET A 170 -11.56 13.78 -1.67
C MET A 170 -10.36 12.90 -2.03
N LEU A 171 -9.14 13.36 -1.78
CA LEU A 171 -7.93 12.61 -2.10
C LEU A 171 -7.74 11.39 -1.19
N PHE A 172 -8.00 11.51 0.12
CA PHE A 172 -7.89 10.39 1.06
C PHE A 172 -8.97 9.33 0.90
N GLU A 173 -10.11 9.70 0.32
CA GLU A 173 -11.25 8.80 0.07
C GLU A 173 -11.39 8.41 -1.41
N ALA A 174 -10.50 8.90 -2.28
CA ALA A 174 -10.46 8.50 -3.67
C ALA A 174 -9.98 7.05 -3.77
N LYS A 175 -10.65 6.31 -4.66
CA LYS A 175 -10.23 4.95 -5.04
C LYS A 175 -8.80 4.95 -5.57
N THR A 176 -7.97 4.02 -5.12
CA THR A 176 -6.55 3.93 -5.50
C THR A 176 -6.40 3.80 -7.02
N GLU A 177 -7.37 3.18 -7.70
CA GLU A 177 -7.39 3.07 -9.16
C GLU A 177 -7.48 4.44 -9.87
N TRP A 178 -8.10 5.43 -9.24
CA TRP A 178 -8.21 6.79 -9.79
C TRP A 178 -6.92 7.58 -9.57
N ILE A 179 -6.28 7.40 -8.41
CA ILE A 179 -5.01 8.06 -8.06
C ILE A 179 -3.89 7.58 -8.98
N ASN A 180 -3.82 6.26 -9.24
CA ASN A 180 -2.77 5.65 -10.06
C ASN A 180 -2.82 6.05 -11.55
N GLN A 181 -3.93 6.62 -12.03
CA GLN A 181 -4.04 7.08 -13.41
C GLN A 181 -3.29 8.39 -13.66
N ILE A 182 -3.01 9.18 -12.61
CA ILE A 182 -2.41 10.51 -12.74
C ILE A 182 -1.17 10.58 -11.84
N GLN A 183 0.01 10.48 -12.44
CA GLN A 183 1.29 10.45 -11.72
C GLN A 183 1.47 11.61 -10.74
N SER A 184 1.07 12.83 -11.11
CA SER A 184 1.18 14.01 -10.24
C SER A 184 0.31 13.92 -8.99
N ILE A 185 -0.85 13.25 -9.07
CA ILE A 185 -1.72 13.03 -7.91
C ILE A 185 -1.10 11.98 -6.99
N SER A 186 -0.46 10.94 -7.56
CA SER A 186 0.26 9.94 -6.77
C SER A 186 1.38 10.56 -5.94
N GLU A 187 2.22 11.41 -6.54
CA GLU A 187 3.32 12.08 -5.81
C GLU A 187 2.79 12.99 -4.68
N TYR A 188 1.69 13.69 -4.93
CA TYR A 188 1.05 14.53 -3.91
C TYR A 188 0.40 13.69 -2.79
N HIS A 189 -0.25 12.59 -3.14
CA HIS A 189 -0.81 11.64 -2.19
C HIS A 189 0.28 11.03 -1.29
N ASP A 190 1.42 10.65 -1.87
CA ASP A 190 2.56 10.12 -1.12
C ASP A 190 3.14 11.16 -0.16
N LEU A 191 3.26 12.41 -0.61
CA LEU A 191 3.69 13.52 0.23
C LEU A 191 2.73 13.73 1.41
N LEU A 192 1.42 13.66 1.17
CA LEU A 192 0.41 13.74 2.24
C LEU A 192 0.48 12.56 3.18
N MET A 193 0.67 11.33 2.69
CA MET A 193 0.82 10.15 3.54
C MET A 193 2.05 10.23 4.46
N VAL A 194 3.15 10.80 3.99
CA VAL A 194 4.38 10.99 4.78
C VAL A 194 4.20 12.09 5.82
N ASN A 195 3.66 13.26 5.43
CA ASN A 195 3.56 14.43 6.32
C ASN A 195 2.34 14.37 7.24
N MET A 196 1.27 13.72 6.81
CA MET A 196 -0.01 13.65 7.51
C MET A 196 -0.36 12.21 7.88
N ARG A 197 0.59 11.48 8.50
CA ARG A 197 0.35 10.14 9.03
C ARG A 197 -0.90 10.04 9.91
N PHE A 198 -1.24 11.09 10.65
CA PHE A 198 -2.47 11.14 11.43
C PHE A 198 -3.73 10.94 10.55
N LEU A 199 -3.81 11.58 9.39
CA LEU A 199 -4.92 11.45 8.42
C LEU A 199 -4.94 10.09 7.72
N SER A 200 -3.83 9.36 7.70
CA SER A 200 -3.84 7.99 7.18
C SER A 200 -4.57 7.01 8.10
N LEU A 201 -4.71 7.33 9.39
CA LEU A 201 -5.41 6.49 10.38
C LEU A 201 -6.92 6.78 10.39
N SER A 202 -7.75 5.75 10.55
CA SER A 202 -9.22 5.89 10.62
C SER A 202 -9.66 6.93 11.66
N LEU A 203 -9.02 6.92 12.84
CA LEU A 203 -9.30 7.89 13.89
C LEU A 203 -9.01 9.32 13.45
N GLY A 204 -7.88 9.54 12.78
CA GLY A 204 -7.49 10.88 12.37
C GLY A 204 -8.36 11.44 11.25
N ARG A 205 -8.81 10.58 10.32
CA ARG A 205 -9.85 10.95 9.33
C ARG A 205 -11.15 11.32 10.02
N GLY A 206 -11.59 10.51 10.99
CA GLY A 206 -12.81 10.77 11.72
C GLY A 206 -12.78 12.11 12.46
N LEU A 207 -11.68 12.39 13.17
CA LEU A 207 -11.47 13.68 13.85
C LEU A 207 -11.38 14.85 12.86
N PHE A 208 -10.74 14.64 11.70
CA PHE A 208 -10.68 15.65 10.64
C PHE A 208 -12.06 15.97 10.07
N TYR A 209 -12.92 14.99 9.84
CA TYR A 209 -14.29 15.22 9.36
C TYR A 209 -15.17 15.92 10.40
N VAL A 210 -15.04 15.59 11.68
CA VAL A 210 -15.71 16.34 12.77
C VAL A 210 -15.21 17.79 12.81
N PHE A 211 -13.91 18.01 12.67
CA PHE A 211 -13.34 19.35 12.60
C PHE A 211 -13.88 20.13 11.39
N GLN A 212 -13.85 19.54 10.20
CA GLN A 212 -14.40 20.15 8.97
C GLN A 212 -15.88 20.47 9.10
N GLY A 213 -16.67 19.54 9.66
CA GLY A 213 -18.10 19.71 9.95
C GLY A 213 -18.36 20.84 10.96
N SER A 214 -17.53 20.98 12.00
CA SER A 214 -17.68 22.05 13.00
C SER A 214 -17.41 23.45 12.41
N ILE A 215 -16.46 23.57 11.47
CA ILE A 215 -16.27 24.84 10.75
C ILE A 215 -17.50 25.14 9.88
N TRP A 216 -18.03 24.16 9.15
CA TRP A 216 -19.25 24.34 8.37
C TRP A 216 -20.45 24.73 9.24
N TRP A 217 -20.54 24.17 10.45
CA TRP A 217 -21.57 24.52 11.41
C TRP A 217 -21.50 26.00 11.80
N VAL A 218 -20.31 26.50 12.14
CA VAL A 218 -20.09 27.92 12.47
C VAL A 218 -20.43 28.82 11.28
N MET A 219 -20.02 28.42 10.07
CA MET A 219 -20.29 29.17 8.83
C MET A 219 -21.76 29.14 8.42
N SER A 220 -22.53 28.14 8.86
CA SER A 220 -23.92 27.95 8.46
C SER A 220 -24.87 29.09 8.87
N SER A 221 -24.49 29.86 9.89
CA SER A 221 -25.22 31.07 10.31
C SER A 221 -25.36 32.10 9.18
N PHE A 222 -24.46 32.08 8.20
CA PHE A 222 -24.41 33.08 7.13
C PHE A 222 -25.01 32.59 5.80
N PHE A 223 -25.00 31.28 5.54
CA PHE A 223 -25.25 30.74 4.19
C PHE A 223 -26.45 29.77 4.10
N GLY A 224 -27.18 29.57 5.21
CA GLY A 224 -28.48 28.90 5.19
C GLY A 224 -28.45 27.40 5.43
N ILE A 225 -29.52 26.72 4.98
CA ILE A 225 -29.81 25.30 5.27
C ILE A 225 -28.76 24.34 4.68
N PRO A 226 -28.24 24.51 3.44
CA PRO A 226 -27.30 23.55 2.85
C PRO A 226 -26.03 23.34 3.69
N HIS A 227 -25.49 24.43 4.25
CA HIS A 227 -24.31 24.40 5.12
C HIS A 227 -24.56 23.66 6.42
N LYS A 228 -25.76 23.79 7.00
CA LYS A 228 -26.16 23.03 8.21
C LYS A 228 -26.25 21.53 7.91
N LEU A 229 -26.85 21.17 6.79
CA LEU A 229 -26.98 19.76 6.39
C LEU A 229 -25.61 19.14 6.14
N LEU A 230 -24.71 19.84 5.43
CA LEU A 230 -23.35 19.37 5.19
C LEU A 230 -22.54 19.26 6.49
N ALA A 231 -22.67 20.22 7.40
CA ALA A 231 -22.01 20.19 8.71
C ALA A 231 -22.42 18.96 9.53
N ILE A 232 -23.73 18.71 9.65
CA ILE A 232 -24.26 17.53 10.35
C ILE A 232 -23.76 16.26 9.66
N TYR A 233 -23.82 16.21 8.33
CA TYR A 233 -23.38 15.06 7.56
C TYR A 233 -21.90 14.71 7.79
N LEU A 234 -21.01 15.71 7.73
CA LEU A 234 -19.58 15.53 8.00
C LEU A 234 -19.31 15.12 9.45
N CYS A 235 -20.03 15.69 10.43
CA CYS A 235 -19.92 15.28 11.83
C CYS A 235 -20.36 13.83 12.04
N CYS A 236 -21.46 13.40 11.40
CA CYS A 236 -21.93 12.02 11.44
C CYS A 236 -20.93 11.06 10.79
N LEU A 237 -20.35 11.42 9.63
CA LEU A 237 -19.29 10.65 8.99
C LEU A 237 -18.07 10.55 9.89
N GLY A 238 -17.62 11.67 10.48
CA GLY A 238 -16.49 11.68 11.40
C GLY A 238 -16.71 10.79 12.62
N ALA A 239 -17.90 10.84 13.23
CA ALA A 239 -18.29 9.94 14.31
C ALA A 239 -18.27 8.46 13.88
N LEU A 240 -18.71 8.16 12.65
CA LEU A 240 -18.71 6.81 12.11
C LEU A 240 -17.26 6.27 11.94
N TYR A 241 -16.33 7.08 11.43
CA TYR A 241 -14.91 6.70 11.36
C TYR A 241 -14.28 6.47 12.74
N ILE A 242 -14.64 7.30 13.73
CA ILE A 242 -14.19 7.13 15.12
C ILE A 242 -14.73 5.82 15.71
N LEU A 243 -16.02 5.52 15.52
CA LEU A 243 -16.63 4.26 15.98
C LEU A 243 -16.00 3.03 15.32
N MET A 244 -15.67 3.13 14.03
CA MET A 244 -14.96 2.07 13.32
C MET A 244 -13.56 1.84 13.87
N HIS A 245 -12.83 2.90 14.23
CA HIS A 245 -11.52 2.78 14.85
C HIS A 245 -11.56 2.03 16.18
N PHE A 246 -12.62 2.19 16.97
CA PHE A 246 -12.79 1.43 18.22
C PHE A 246 -13.34 0.01 18.02
N GLY A 247 -13.56 -0.44 16.78
CA GLY A 247 -14.13 -1.75 16.49
C GLY A 247 -15.58 -1.91 16.96
N VAL A 248 -16.26 -0.81 17.31
CA VAL A 248 -17.66 -0.82 17.79
C VAL A 248 -18.64 -1.01 16.63
N MET A 249 -18.16 -1.16 15.39
CA MET A 249 -19.02 -1.36 14.23
C MET A 249 -19.81 -2.67 14.39
N PRO A 250 -21.13 -2.60 14.60
CA PRO A 250 -21.90 -3.79 14.90
C PRO A 250 -21.93 -4.66 13.65
N GLN A 251 -21.52 -5.92 13.80
CA GLN A 251 -21.24 -6.85 12.69
C GLN A 251 -22.37 -6.93 11.66
N HIS A 252 -23.63 -6.72 12.08
CA HIS A 252 -24.80 -6.69 11.20
C HIS A 252 -24.78 -5.57 10.13
N VAL A 253 -24.18 -4.41 10.41
CA VAL A 253 -24.03 -3.32 9.41
C VAL A 253 -22.92 -3.68 8.44
N ALA A 254 -21.80 -4.19 8.96
CA ALA A 254 -20.67 -4.61 8.13
C ALA A 254 -21.09 -5.75 7.17
N THR A 255 -21.86 -6.72 7.64
CA THR A 255 -22.37 -7.81 6.78
C THR A 255 -23.39 -7.32 5.75
N LYS A 256 -24.33 -6.43 6.13
CA LYS A 256 -25.26 -5.83 5.16
C LYS A 256 -24.54 -4.99 4.10
N MET A 257 -23.57 -4.17 4.50
CA MET A 257 -22.79 -3.36 3.55
C MET A 257 -21.97 -4.23 2.59
N ARG A 258 -21.36 -5.32 3.08
CA ARG A 258 -20.66 -6.29 2.22
C ARG A 258 -21.59 -6.99 1.25
N ALA A 259 -22.80 -7.37 1.68
CA ALA A 259 -23.79 -7.98 0.81
C ALA A 259 -24.22 -7.02 -0.32
N VAL A 260 -24.52 -5.76 0.01
CA VAL A 260 -24.90 -4.74 -0.98
C VAL A 260 -23.74 -4.43 -1.95
N ALA A 261 -22.51 -4.38 -1.45
CA ALA A 261 -21.33 -4.19 -2.31
C ALA A 261 -21.12 -5.37 -3.28
N ALA A 262 -21.32 -6.61 -2.81
CA ALA A 262 -21.24 -7.80 -3.66
C ALA A 262 -22.33 -7.82 -4.74
N GLU A 263 -23.58 -7.48 -4.38
CA GLU A 263 -24.68 -7.35 -5.35
C GLU A 263 -24.41 -6.26 -6.41
N GLY A 264 -23.85 -5.12 -5.99
CA GLY A 264 -23.46 -4.04 -6.91
C GLY A 264 -22.34 -4.44 -7.87
N ALA A 265 -21.36 -5.22 -7.42
CA ALA A 265 -20.26 -5.70 -8.24
C ALA A 265 -20.73 -6.68 -9.34
N ASP A 266 -21.70 -7.53 -9.03
CA ASP A 266 -22.29 -8.44 -10.03
C ASP A 266 -23.06 -7.67 -11.12
N TYR A 267 -23.74 -6.58 -10.76
CA TYR A 267 -24.42 -5.73 -11.76
C TYR A 267 -23.47 -5.12 -12.80
N VAL A 268 -22.25 -4.71 -12.39
CA VAL A 268 -21.25 -4.11 -13.30
C VAL A 268 -20.66 -5.16 -14.26
N ARG A 269 -20.65 -6.44 -13.91
CA ARG A 269 -20.13 -7.52 -14.78
C ARG A 269 -21.06 -7.91 -15.93
N ILE A 270 -22.35 -7.58 -15.85
CA ILE A 270 -23.38 -8.07 -16.80
C ILE A 270 -23.65 -7.04 -17.93
N THR A 271 -23.00 -5.87 -17.90
CA THR A 271 -23.10 -4.87 -18.97
C THR A 271 -21.86 -4.94 -19.89
N PRO A 272 -21.95 -5.59 -21.07
CA PRO A 272 -20.88 -5.65 -22.06
C PRO A 272 -20.68 -4.34 -22.83
#